data_AF-A0A357I637-F1
#
_entry.id   AF-A0A357I637-F1
#
_cell.length_a   1.000
_cell.length_b   1.000
_cell.length_c   1.000
_cell.angle_alpha   90.00
_cell.angle_beta   90.00
_cell.angle_gamma   90.00
#
_symmetry.space_group_name_H-M   'P 1'
#
loop_
_entity.id
_entity.type
_entity.pdbx_description
1 polymer ?
#
loop_
_entity_poly.entity_id
_entity_poly.type
_entity_poly.pdbx_seq_one_letter_code
_entity_poly.pdbx_strand_id
1 'polypeptide(L)'
;MHPSFPINLSRWPSRRKESTLRWSRQAVIDQYVPATPTPGIRGDAFAPSNIALCKYWGKRDTDLNLPINGSLSVSLGNLGSHTEITPSTTDRDQVLLNGELQALDSRFSQKVVDFVSLFRKGLDQPLRINTHNSIPTAAGLASSASGFAALMLALNDFYTLQLAPPVLSAFARMGSGSAARSIYTGFVEWHKGENPDGMDSHATPLTLAWPDFR
;
A
#
# COMPACT_ATOMS: atom_id res chain seq x y z
N MET A 1 -43.96 35.39 -36.71
CA MET A 1 -42.93 36.24 -36.06
C MET A 1 -42.62 35.63 -34.70
N HIS A 2 -41.50 34.92 -34.57
CA HIS A 2 -41.00 34.46 -33.27
C HIS A 2 -39.92 35.43 -32.78
N PRO A 3 -39.93 35.86 -31.51
CA PRO A 3 -38.85 36.68 -30.98
C PRO A 3 -37.68 35.78 -30.56
N SER A 4 -36.50 36.06 -31.10
CA SER A 4 -35.24 35.45 -30.68
C SER A 4 -34.70 36.20 -29.46
N PHE A 5 -34.49 35.50 -28.33
CA PHE A 5 -33.78 36.04 -27.18
C PHE A 5 -32.28 35.69 -27.28
N PRO A 6 -31.35 36.65 -27.20
CA PRO A 6 -29.93 36.34 -27.16
C PRO A 6 -29.54 35.87 -25.76
N ILE A 7 -28.96 34.67 -25.67
CA ILE A 7 -28.37 34.14 -24.42
C ILE A 7 -26.99 34.77 -24.25
N ASN A 8 -26.83 35.61 -23.22
CA ASN A 8 -25.54 36.19 -22.85
C ASN A 8 -24.73 35.17 -22.04
N LEU A 9 -23.73 34.55 -22.67
CA LEU A 9 -22.87 33.51 -22.07
C LEU A 9 -21.76 34.06 -21.13
N SER A 10 -21.74 35.35 -20.80
CA SER A 10 -20.63 35.98 -20.07
C SER A 10 -20.72 35.96 -18.53
N ARG A 11 -21.61 35.16 -17.92
CA ARG A 11 -21.77 35.08 -16.45
C ARG A 11 -21.57 33.69 -15.85
N TRP A 12 -20.49 33.02 -16.24
CA TRP A 12 -19.95 31.93 -15.42
C TRP A 12 -18.72 32.47 -14.69
N PRO A 13 -18.68 32.47 -13.34
CA PRO A 13 -17.45 32.79 -12.64
C PRO A 13 -16.41 31.77 -13.10
N SER A 14 -15.28 32.26 -13.62
CA SER A 14 -14.14 31.41 -13.91
C SER A 14 -13.81 30.65 -12.61
N ARG A 15 -13.99 29.32 -12.64
CA ARG A 15 -13.43 28.47 -11.58
C ARG A 15 -11.94 28.76 -11.59
N ARG A 16 -11.46 29.53 -10.60
CA ARG A 16 -10.05 29.53 -10.27
C ARG A 16 -9.69 28.07 -10.13
N LYS A 17 -8.71 27.60 -10.91
CA LYS A 17 -8.04 26.34 -10.63
C LYS A 17 -7.41 26.54 -9.27
N GLU A 18 -8.10 26.16 -8.20
CA GLU A 18 -7.44 25.86 -6.94
C GLU A 18 -6.36 24.84 -7.31
N SER A 19 -5.11 25.24 -7.16
CA SER A 19 -3.99 24.34 -7.20
C SER A 19 -4.20 23.37 -6.03
N THR A 20 -4.95 22.29 -6.27
CA THR A 20 -5.06 21.19 -5.32
C THR A 20 -3.65 20.68 -5.11
N LEU A 21 -3.07 21.01 -3.95
CA LEU A 21 -1.80 20.45 -3.52
C LEU A 21 -1.93 18.93 -3.61
N ARG A 22 -1.24 18.34 -4.59
CA ARG A 22 -1.23 16.88 -4.75
C ARG A 22 -0.13 16.33 -3.86
N TRP A 23 -0.53 15.58 -2.85
CA TRP A 23 0.38 14.92 -1.95
C TRP A 23 1.12 13.80 -2.69
N SER A 24 2.44 13.76 -2.54
CA SER A 24 3.24 12.61 -2.97
C SER A 24 3.32 11.58 -1.84
N ARG A 25 3.58 10.31 -2.19
CA ARG A 25 3.85 9.26 -1.20
C ARG A 25 4.91 9.68 -0.16
N GLN A 26 6.01 10.27 -0.62
CA GLN A 26 7.09 10.72 0.25
C GLN A 26 6.62 11.81 1.22
N ALA A 27 5.90 12.83 0.73
CA ALA A 27 5.44 13.93 1.55
C ALA A 27 4.47 13.49 2.67
N VAL A 28 3.67 12.45 2.42
CA VAL A 28 2.79 11.86 3.44
C VAL A 28 3.60 11.05 4.45
N ILE A 29 4.46 10.14 3.98
CA ILE A 29 5.29 9.29 4.85
C ILE A 29 6.19 10.14 5.76
N ASP A 30 6.68 11.27 5.25
CA ASP A 30 7.56 12.15 5.99
C ASP A 30 6.95 12.73 7.27
N GLN A 31 5.62 12.77 7.37
CA GLN A 31 4.92 13.23 8.57
C GLN A 31 4.86 12.20 9.70
N TYR A 32 5.05 10.91 9.39
CA TYR A 32 4.88 9.80 10.33
C TYR A 32 6.19 9.08 10.63
N VAL A 33 7.18 9.19 9.75
CA VAL A 33 8.48 8.52 9.89
C VAL A 33 9.51 9.53 10.39
N PRO A 34 10.29 9.20 11.44
CA PRO A 34 11.33 10.09 11.97
C PRO A 34 12.33 10.47 10.88
N ALA A 35 12.94 11.66 11.00
CA ALA A 35 13.92 12.14 10.03
C ALA A 35 15.14 11.21 9.90
N THR A 36 15.45 10.43 10.94
CA THR A 36 16.49 9.41 10.93
C THR A 36 15.96 8.15 11.62
N PRO A 37 15.37 7.21 10.88
CA PRO A 37 14.93 5.93 11.44
C PRO A 37 16.14 5.11 11.89
N THR A 38 15.95 4.25 12.89
CA THR A 38 17.02 3.38 13.40
C THR A 38 16.85 1.97 12.82
N PRO A 39 17.74 1.53 11.93
CA PRO A 39 17.67 0.17 11.39
C PRO A 39 18.07 -0.85 12.47
N GLY A 40 17.27 -1.91 12.58
CA GLY A 40 17.58 -3.11 13.32
C GLY A 40 18.45 -4.08 12.51
N ILE A 41 18.67 -5.27 13.08
CA ILE A 41 19.43 -6.35 12.39
C ILE A 41 18.56 -7.15 11.42
N ARG A 42 17.25 -7.19 11.65
CA ARG A 42 16.26 -7.93 10.88
C ARG A 42 14.89 -7.31 11.11
N GLY A 43 14.07 -7.27 10.07
CA GLY A 43 12.62 -7.09 10.17
C GLY A 43 11.94 -8.30 9.58
N ASP A 44 10.88 -8.78 10.23
CA ASP A 44 10.23 -10.03 9.85
C ASP A 44 8.72 -9.94 10.05
N ALA A 45 7.95 -10.20 9.00
CA ALA A 45 6.51 -10.18 9.13
C ALA A 45 5.79 -11.09 8.12
N PHE A 46 4.66 -11.63 8.57
CA PHE A 46 3.67 -12.28 7.73
C PHE A 46 2.46 -11.36 7.51
N ALA A 47 1.88 -11.41 6.31
CA ALA A 47 0.56 -10.85 6.05
C ALA A 47 -0.30 -11.82 5.22
N PRO A 48 -1.59 -12.00 5.58
CA PRO A 48 -2.50 -12.86 4.83
C PRO A 48 -2.83 -12.29 3.45
N SER A 49 -3.06 -13.15 2.48
CA SER A 49 -3.79 -12.79 1.26
C SER A 49 -5.27 -12.53 1.58
N ASN A 50 -5.95 -11.78 0.71
CA ASN A 50 -7.38 -11.49 0.85
C ASN A 50 -8.13 -11.64 -0.47
N ILE A 51 -9.41 -12.00 -0.40
CA ILE A 51 -10.33 -12.09 -1.54
C ILE A 51 -11.39 -11.01 -1.40
N ALA A 52 -11.53 -10.16 -2.43
CA ALA A 52 -12.52 -9.09 -2.44
C ALA A 52 -13.93 -9.65 -2.64
N LEU A 53 -14.84 -9.29 -1.73
CA LEU A 53 -16.28 -9.53 -1.79
C LEU A 53 -17.00 -8.36 -2.47
N CYS A 54 -16.62 -7.13 -2.10
CA CYS A 54 -16.99 -5.92 -2.81
C CYS A 54 -15.74 -5.36 -3.50
N LYS A 55 -15.78 -5.25 -4.83
CA LYS A 55 -14.58 -4.95 -5.63
C LYS A 55 -14.14 -3.49 -5.48
N TYR A 56 -12.84 -3.31 -5.34
CA TYR A 56 -12.17 -2.04 -5.64
C TYR A 56 -11.93 -1.99 -7.16
N TRP A 57 -12.39 -0.92 -7.83
CA TRP A 57 -12.19 -0.76 -9.27
C TRP A 57 -12.07 0.72 -9.66
N GLY A 58 -10.84 1.17 -9.88
CA GLY A 58 -10.52 2.55 -10.29
C GLY A 58 -9.88 3.37 -9.19
N LYS A 59 -9.02 4.31 -9.59
CA LYS A 59 -8.25 5.18 -8.68
C LYS A 59 -8.62 6.64 -8.91
N ARG A 60 -8.88 7.38 -7.84
CA ARG A 60 -8.94 8.85 -7.88
C ARG A 60 -7.55 9.49 -7.80
N ASP A 61 -6.60 8.81 -7.16
CA ASP A 61 -5.18 9.19 -7.17
C ASP A 61 -4.30 7.96 -7.40
N THR A 62 -3.46 8.03 -8.43
CA THR A 62 -2.56 6.94 -8.82
C THR A 62 -1.29 6.86 -7.99
N ASP A 63 -0.78 7.97 -7.46
CA ASP A 63 0.46 7.98 -6.67
C ASP A 63 0.19 7.47 -5.26
N LEU A 64 -0.90 7.93 -4.64
CA LEU A 64 -1.30 7.48 -3.30
C LEU A 64 -2.13 6.19 -3.29
N ASN A 65 -2.46 5.63 -4.46
CA ASN A 65 -3.37 4.50 -4.63
C ASN A 65 -4.75 4.71 -3.99
N LEU A 66 -5.31 5.91 -4.10
CA LEU A 66 -6.61 6.24 -3.53
C LEU A 66 -7.75 5.73 -4.43
N PRO A 67 -8.73 5.00 -3.89
CA PRO A 67 -9.75 4.35 -4.70
C PRO A 67 -10.91 5.30 -5.01
N ILE A 68 -11.72 5.01 -6.02
CA ILE A 68 -12.96 5.77 -6.25
C ILE A 68 -14.11 5.31 -5.34
N ASN A 69 -14.02 4.09 -4.78
CA ASN A 69 -15.02 3.47 -3.92
C ASN A 69 -14.36 2.65 -2.80
N GLY A 70 -15.08 2.47 -1.68
CA GLY A 70 -14.68 1.52 -0.64
C GLY A 70 -14.80 0.08 -1.12
N SER A 71 -14.16 -0.85 -0.41
CA SER A 71 -14.18 -2.27 -0.77
C SER A 71 -14.16 -3.16 0.46
N LEU A 72 -14.60 -4.40 0.31
CA LEU A 72 -14.68 -5.38 1.40
C LEU A 72 -13.99 -6.66 0.95
N SER A 73 -13.23 -7.29 1.83
CA SER A 73 -12.61 -8.59 1.57
C SER A 73 -12.67 -9.51 2.77
N VAL A 74 -12.41 -10.78 2.52
CA VAL A 74 -12.12 -11.79 3.55
C VAL A 74 -10.65 -12.21 3.45
N SER A 75 -9.98 -12.29 4.59
CA SER A 75 -8.60 -12.78 4.73
C SER A 75 -8.55 -14.31 4.58
N LEU A 76 -7.46 -14.83 3.99
CA LEU A 76 -7.21 -16.27 3.86
C LEU A 76 -6.45 -16.87 5.05
N GLY A 77 -6.42 -16.15 6.19
CA GLY A 77 -5.82 -16.61 7.43
C GLY A 77 -4.32 -16.88 7.27
N ASN A 78 -3.93 -18.16 7.22
CA ASN A 78 -2.53 -18.56 7.20
C ASN A 78 -1.93 -18.61 5.78
N LEU A 79 -2.71 -18.28 4.75
CA LEU A 79 -2.24 -18.22 3.37
C LEU A 79 -1.91 -16.77 2.99
N GLY A 80 -0.67 -16.52 2.59
CA GLY A 80 -0.22 -15.16 2.30
C GLY A 80 1.26 -15.06 1.97
N SER A 81 1.86 -13.96 2.40
CA SER A 81 3.25 -13.62 2.15
C SER A 81 3.98 -13.43 3.46
N HIS A 82 5.20 -13.92 3.53
CA HIS A 82 6.15 -13.65 4.60
C HIS A 82 7.33 -12.89 4.00
N THR A 83 7.72 -11.78 4.63
CA THR A 83 8.82 -10.94 4.17
C THR A 83 9.84 -10.77 5.30
N GLU A 84 11.10 -11.05 4.98
CA GLU A 84 12.25 -10.80 5.82
C GLU A 84 13.10 -9.69 5.18
N ILE A 85 13.54 -8.73 5.99
CA ILE A 85 14.44 -7.64 5.61
C ILE A 85 15.68 -7.72 6.49
N THR A 86 16.85 -7.70 5.86
CA THR A 86 18.16 -7.64 6.54
C THR A 86 19.08 -6.66 5.81
N PRO A 87 20.16 -6.17 6.44
CA PRO A 87 21.21 -5.49 5.71
C PRO A 87 21.77 -6.39 4.60
N SER A 88 21.98 -5.83 3.41
CA SER A 88 22.57 -6.55 2.29
C SER A 88 24.03 -6.88 2.59
N THR A 89 24.50 -8.04 2.13
CA THR A 89 25.93 -8.39 2.15
C THR A 89 26.67 -7.86 0.92
N THR A 90 25.99 -7.13 0.03
CA THR A 90 26.54 -6.50 -1.17
C THR A 90 26.37 -4.98 -1.13
N ASP A 91 26.99 -4.28 -2.08
CA ASP A 91 26.85 -2.82 -2.28
C ASP A 91 25.50 -2.41 -2.89
N ARG A 92 24.60 -3.37 -3.13
CA ARG A 92 23.30 -3.18 -3.78
C ARG A 92 22.17 -3.89 -3.04
N ASP A 93 20.97 -3.39 -3.29
CA ASP A 93 19.74 -4.06 -2.87
C ASP A 93 19.62 -5.44 -3.51
N GLN A 94 19.09 -6.40 -2.75
CA GLN A 94 18.81 -7.74 -3.21
C GLN A 94 17.34 -8.05 -2.98
N VAL A 95 16.62 -8.44 -4.03
CA VAL A 95 15.20 -8.80 -3.94
C VAL A 95 15.05 -10.28 -4.28
N LEU A 96 14.45 -11.04 -3.37
CA LEU A 96 14.17 -12.46 -3.55
C LEU A 96 12.67 -12.72 -3.44
N LEU A 97 12.20 -13.61 -4.31
CA LEU A 97 10.83 -14.10 -4.30
C LEU A 97 10.87 -15.62 -4.33
N ASN A 98 10.28 -16.27 -3.33
CA ASN A 98 10.21 -17.73 -3.21
C ASN A 98 11.58 -18.43 -3.32
N GLY A 99 12.63 -17.82 -2.76
CA GLY A 99 14.00 -18.35 -2.81
C GLY A 99 14.78 -18.01 -4.08
N GLU A 100 14.15 -17.41 -5.09
CA GLU A 100 14.80 -17.00 -6.33
C GLU A 100 15.22 -15.53 -6.28
N LEU A 101 16.50 -15.28 -6.56
CA LEU A 101 17.02 -13.92 -6.72
C LEU A 101 16.45 -13.29 -7.99
N GLN A 102 15.78 -12.16 -7.82
CA GLN A 102 15.18 -11.42 -8.93
C GLN A 102 16.19 -10.43 -9.50
N ALA A 103 16.19 -10.25 -10.82
CA ALA A 103 16.99 -9.21 -11.45
C ALA A 103 16.57 -7.83 -10.91
N LEU A 104 17.53 -6.99 -10.54
CA LEU A 104 17.26 -5.72 -9.85
C LEU A 104 16.55 -4.71 -10.76
N ASP A 105 16.76 -4.79 -12.06
CA ASP A 105 16.10 -4.00 -13.10
C ASP A 105 14.72 -4.54 -13.52
N SER A 106 14.30 -5.68 -12.96
CA SER A 106 12.95 -6.20 -13.21
C SER A 106 11.88 -5.25 -12.64
N ARG A 107 10.72 -5.22 -13.30
CA ARG A 107 9.57 -4.42 -12.82
C ARG A 107 9.12 -4.79 -11.41
N PHE A 108 9.35 -6.04 -10.98
CA PHE A 108 9.02 -6.48 -9.64
C PHE A 108 9.99 -5.88 -8.62
N SER A 109 11.30 -6.06 -8.83
CA SER A 109 12.33 -5.52 -7.94
C SER A 109 12.27 -4.01 -7.84
N GLN A 110 12.09 -3.30 -8.95
CA GLN A 110 11.93 -1.84 -8.97
C GLN A 110 10.77 -1.39 -8.07
N LYS A 111 9.59 -2.02 -8.18
CA LYS A 111 8.44 -1.67 -7.32
C LYS A 111 8.71 -1.90 -5.83
N VAL A 112 9.41 -2.98 -5.49
CA VAL A 112 9.77 -3.29 -4.09
C VAL A 112 10.77 -2.26 -3.57
N VAL A 113 11.84 -2.00 -4.32
CA VAL A 113 12.90 -1.05 -3.94
C VAL A 113 12.36 0.38 -3.87
N ASP A 114 11.53 0.81 -4.83
CA ASP A 114 10.88 2.13 -4.82
C ASP A 114 10.03 2.31 -3.56
N PHE A 115 9.29 1.27 -3.15
CA PHE A 115 8.48 1.32 -1.93
C PHE A 115 9.33 1.39 -0.66
N VAL A 116 10.35 0.54 -0.56
CA VAL A 116 11.31 0.54 0.57
C VAL A 116 12.05 1.87 0.68
N SER A 117 12.40 2.48 -0.45
CA SER A 117 13.14 3.75 -0.49
C SER A 117 12.39 4.90 0.19
N LEU A 118 11.05 4.85 0.21
CA LEU A 118 10.23 5.86 0.89
C LEU A 118 10.53 5.97 2.40
N PHE A 119 11.05 4.90 3.00
CA PHE A 119 11.30 4.77 4.43
C PHE A 119 12.77 4.92 4.83
N ARG A 120 13.69 5.04 3.86
CA ARG A 120 15.13 5.14 4.12
C ARG A 120 15.55 6.47 4.74
N LYS A 121 14.86 7.57 4.42
CA LYS A 121 15.15 8.91 4.97
C LYS A 121 16.64 9.32 4.89
N GLY A 122 17.29 8.97 3.77
CA GLY A 122 18.73 9.24 3.55
C GLY A 122 19.68 8.16 4.05
N LEU A 123 19.17 7.07 4.63
CA LEU A 123 19.96 5.86 4.85
C LEU A 123 20.17 5.13 3.52
N ASP A 124 21.34 5.31 2.92
CA ASP A 124 21.72 4.64 1.67
C ASP A 124 22.21 3.19 1.88
N GLN A 125 21.86 2.57 3.01
CA GLN A 125 22.24 1.18 3.29
C GLN A 125 21.49 0.23 2.33
N PRO A 126 22.20 -0.63 1.59
CA PRO A 126 21.54 -1.62 0.76
C PRO A 126 20.89 -2.70 1.63
N LEU A 127 19.72 -3.19 1.22
CA LEU A 127 18.92 -4.17 1.95
C LEU A 127 18.74 -5.44 1.13
N ARG A 128 18.68 -6.57 1.84
CA ARG A 128 18.21 -7.83 1.32
C ARG A 128 16.75 -8.02 1.75
N ILE A 129 15.86 -8.09 0.76
CA ILE A 129 14.41 -8.22 0.93
C ILE A 129 14.01 -9.57 0.37
N ASN A 130 13.65 -10.49 1.25
CA ASN A 130 13.30 -11.86 0.90
C ASN A 130 11.83 -12.11 1.18
N THR A 131 11.02 -12.35 0.15
CA THR A 131 9.60 -12.62 0.29
C THR A 131 9.27 -14.05 -0.15
N HIS A 132 8.53 -14.78 0.68
CA HIS A 132 7.98 -16.08 0.37
C HIS A 132 6.45 -16.03 0.36
N ASN A 133 5.82 -16.59 -0.67
CA ASN A 133 4.38 -16.70 -0.80
C ASN A 133 3.96 -18.15 -0.61
N SER A 134 3.03 -18.39 0.32
CA SER A 134 2.50 -19.73 0.57
C SER A 134 1.41 -20.14 -0.44
N ILE A 135 0.94 -19.22 -1.27
CA ILE A 135 -0.03 -19.48 -2.34
C ILE A 135 0.72 -19.66 -3.66
N PRO A 136 0.48 -20.76 -4.41
CA PRO A 136 1.12 -20.98 -5.70
C PRO A 136 0.87 -19.80 -6.65
N THR A 137 1.93 -19.29 -7.28
CA THR A 137 1.85 -18.16 -8.24
C THR A 137 0.86 -18.43 -9.39
N ALA A 138 0.68 -19.70 -9.77
CA ALA A 138 -0.25 -20.12 -10.82
C ALA A 138 -1.74 -20.04 -10.40
N ALA A 139 -2.06 -19.87 -9.13
CA ALA A 139 -3.44 -19.84 -8.63
C ALA A 139 -4.20 -18.54 -8.96
N GLY A 140 -3.57 -17.56 -9.64
CA GLY A 140 -4.21 -16.31 -10.05
C GLY A 140 -4.67 -15.40 -8.90
N LEU A 141 -4.33 -15.75 -7.66
CA LEU A 141 -4.65 -15.01 -6.45
C LEU A 141 -3.63 -13.88 -6.22
N ALA A 142 -4.10 -12.78 -5.66
CA ALA A 142 -3.42 -11.50 -5.54
C ALA A 142 -2.19 -11.52 -4.60
N SER A 143 -1.09 -12.14 -5.04
CA SER A 143 0.19 -12.20 -4.31
C SER A 143 0.77 -10.83 -3.97
N SER A 144 0.42 -9.80 -4.75
CA SER A 144 0.88 -8.43 -4.49
C SER A 144 0.22 -7.79 -3.27
N ALA A 145 -1.00 -8.20 -2.89
CA ALA A 145 -1.69 -7.60 -1.74
C ALA A 145 -1.01 -8.02 -0.43
N SER A 146 -0.86 -9.34 -0.21
CA SER A 146 -0.13 -9.84 0.96
C SER A 146 1.35 -9.46 0.90
N GLY A 147 1.98 -9.46 -0.27
CA GLY A 147 3.39 -9.11 -0.42
C GLY A 147 3.71 -7.69 0.08
N PHE A 148 2.95 -6.67 -0.36
CA PHE A 148 3.18 -5.30 0.10
C PHE A 148 2.74 -5.06 1.55
N ALA A 149 1.74 -5.80 2.04
CA ALA A 149 1.38 -5.76 3.46
C ALA A 149 2.48 -6.34 4.35
N ALA A 150 3.02 -7.52 3.99
CA ALA A 150 4.13 -8.15 4.69
C ALA A 150 5.39 -7.27 4.63
N LEU A 151 5.71 -6.70 3.47
CA LEU A 151 6.82 -5.76 3.30
C LEU A 151 6.68 -4.52 4.20
N MET A 152 5.50 -3.91 4.28
CA MET A 152 5.26 -2.77 5.15
C MET A 152 5.41 -3.14 6.64
N LEU A 153 4.87 -4.28 7.06
CA LEU A 153 5.01 -4.75 8.43
C LEU A 153 6.49 -5.05 8.78
N ALA A 154 7.22 -5.70 7.88
CA ALA A 154 8.64 -5.98 8.04
C ALA A 154 9.50 -4.71 8.05
N LEU A 155 9.14 -3.68 7.27
CA LEU A 155 9.79 -2.36 7.33
C LEU A 155 9.53 -1.64 8.65
N ASN A 156 8.30 -1.71 9.16
CA ASN A 156 7.93 -1.15 10.45
C ASN A 156 8.73 -1.79 11.60
N ASP A 157 8.94 -3.11 11.52
CA ASP A 157 9.79 -3.86 12.44
C ASP A 157 11.28 -3.49 12.25
N PHE A 158 11.80 -3.58 11.02
CA PHE A 158 13.20 -3.29 10.69
C PHE A 158 13.64 -1.90 11.12
N TYR A 159 12.83 -0.87 10.88
CA TYR A 159 13.16 0.52 11.24
C TYR A 159 12.63 0.94 12.61
N THR A 160 12.05 0.02 13.38
CA THR A 160 11.45 0.28 14.71
C THR A 160 10.48 1.47 14.70
N LEU A 161 9.64 1.56 13.66
CA LEU A 161 8.80 2.75 13.44
C LEU A 161 7.60 2.81 14.39
N GLN A 162 7.17 1.67 14.92
CA GLN A 162 6.05 1.55 15.87
C GLN A 162 4.75 2.23 15.38
N LEU A 163 4.48 2.16 14.08
CA LEU A 163 3.31 2.80 13.47
C LEU A 163 2.02 2.09 13.89
N ALA A 164 0.95 2.89 14.07
CA ALA A 164 -0.37 2.36 14.36
C ALA A 164 -0.95 1.56 13.16
N PRO A 165 -1.79 0.53 13.37
CA PRO A 165 -2.34 -0.29 12.29
C PRO A 165 -3.06 0.48 11.16
N PRO A 166 -3.84 1.55 11.41
CA PRO A 166 -4.41 2.37 10.33
C PRO A 166 -3.34 3.01 9.44
N VAL A 167 -2.22 3.47 10.02
CA VAL A 167 -1.10 4.07 9.29
C VAL A 167 -0.40 3.00 8.45
N LEU A 168 -0.13 1.82 9.03
CA LEU A 168 0.42 0.68 8.30
C LEU A 168 -0.45 0.27 7.11
N SER A 169 -1.77 0.27 7.29
CA SER A 169 -2.75 0.00 6.23
C SER A 169 -2.73 1.06 5.14
N ALA A 170 -2.70 2.34 5.50
CA ALA A 170 -2.59 3.45 4.55
C ALA A 170 -1.27 3.41 3.77
N PHE A 171 -0.16 3.00 4.39
CA PHE A 171 1.14 2.91 3.71
C PHE A 171 1.24 1.66 2.83
N ALA A 172 0.77 0.50 3.29
CA ALA A 172 0.70 -0.71 2.46
C ALA A 172 -0.12 -0.47 1.17
N ARG A 173 -1.22 0.30 1.27
CA ARG A 173 -2.02 0.76 0.12
C ARG A 173 -1.17 1.45 -0.94
N MET A 174 -0.22 2.30 -0.54
CA MET A 174 0.64 3.05 -1.47
C MET A 174 1.55 2.12 -2.29
N GLY A 175 1.94 0.97 -1.75
CA GLY A 175 2.64 -0.08 -2.50
C GLY A 175 1.69 -0.86 -3.43
N SER A 176 0.56 -1.29 -2.89
CA SER A 176 -0.52 -1.95 -3.65
C SER A 176 -1.87 -1.70 -2.99
N GLY A 177 -2.85 -1.13 -3.70
CA GLY A 177 -4.10 -0.65 -3.10
C GLY A 177 -4.80 -1.69 -2.19
N SER A 178 -4.96 -2.93 -2.65
CA SER A 178 -5.60 -4.00 -1.87
C SER A 178 -4.76 -4.53 -0.70
N ALA A 179 -3.47 -4.18 -0.61
CA ALA A 179 -2.61 -4.54 0.53
C ALA A 179 -3.09 -3.87 1.83
N ALA A 180 -3.80 -2.75 1.74
CA ALA A 180 -4.41 -2.09 2.90
C ALA A 180 -5.21 -3.08 3.77
N ARG A 181 -5.99 -3.96 3.13
CA ARG A 181 -6.84 -4.95 3.80
C ARG A 181 -6.07 -6.14 4.37
N SER A 182 -4.89 -6.44 3.82
CA SER A 182 -4.02 -7.53 4.26
C SER A 182 -3.24 -7.21 5.55
N ILE A 183 -3.36 -6.01 6.11
CA ILE A 183 -2.86 -5.70 7.46
C ILE A 183 -3.70 -6.40 8.54
N TYR A 184 -4.92 -6.84 8.22
CA TYR A 184 -5.85 -7.45 9.16
C TYR A 184 -6.30 -8.85 8.70
N THR A 185 -6.87 -9.60 9.63
CA THR A 185 -7.52 -10.90 9.40
C THR A 185 -9.05 -10.79 9.50
N GLY A 186 -9.77 -11.84 9.11
CA GLY A 186 -11.23 -11.86 9.10
C GLY A 186 -11.84 -11.07 7.93
N PHE A 187 -12.99 -10.45 8.14
CA PHE A 187 -13.61 -9.53 7.18
C PHE A 187 -13.04 -8.13 7.35
N VAL A 188 -12.62 -7.52 6.26
CA VAL A 188 -11.87 -6.26 6.29
C VAL A 188 -12.41 -5.30 5.25
N GLU A 189 -12.87 -4.14 5.71
CA GLU A 189 -13.29 -3.03 4.86
C GLU A 189 -12.11 -2.11 4.60
N TRP A 190 -11.93 -1.66 3.36
CA TRP A 190 -11.05 -0.54 2.99
C TRP A 190 -11.91 0.66 2.67
N HIS A 191 -11.74 1.69 3.50
CA HIS A 191 -12.43 2.98 3.37
C HIS A 191 -11.86 3.77 2.19
N LYS A 192 -12.75 4.39 1.40
CA LYS A 192 -12.30 5.23 0.29
C LYS A 192 -11.46 6.42 0.80
N GLY A 193 -11.76 6.94 1.99
CA GLY A 193 -11.27 8.24 2.43
C GLY A 193 -11.72 9.40 1.52
N GLU A 194 -11.52 10.60 2.02
CA GLU A 194 -11.88 11.88 1.41
C GLU A 194 -10.73 12.89 1.54
N ASN A 195 -9.82 12.69 2.50
CA ASN A 195 -8.70 13.59 2.71
C ASN A 195 -7.72 13.58 1.52
N PRO A 196 -7.16 14.74 1.13
CA PRO A 196 -6.19 14.83 0.04
C PRO A 196 -4.87 14.09 0.29
N ASP A 197 -4.45 13.97 1.56
CA ASP A 197 -3.27 13.18 1.95
C ASP A 197 -3.55 11.66 1.95
N GLY A 198 -4.83 11.30 1.87
CA GLY A 198 -5.30 9.93 1.83
C GLY A 198 -5.14 9.14 3.12
N MET A 199 -4.81 9.76 4.25
CA MET A 199 -4.56 9.02 5.49
C MET A 199 -5.82 8.43 6.13
N ASP A 200 -7.00 8.93 5.75
CA ASP A 200 -8.30 8.35 6.09
C ASP A 200 -8.75 7.22 5.13
N SER A 201 -7.97 6.94 4.07
CA SER A 201 -8.19 5.80 3.17
C SER A 201 -7.42 4.56 3.63
N HIS A 202 -7.77 4.02 4.79
CA HIS A 202 -7.16 2.81 5.33
C HIS A 202 -8.20 1.71 5.51
N ALA A 203 -7.74 0.51 5.86
CA ALA A 203 -8.62 -0.60 6.19
C ALA A 203 -8.92 -0.69 7.69
N THR A 204 -10.04 -1.33 8.01
CA THR A 204 -10.45 -1.69 9.37
C THR A 204 -11.09 -3.08 9.36
N PRO A 205 -10.80 -3.93 10.36
CA PRO A 205 -11.50 -5.20 10.50
C PRO A 205 -12.95 -4.95 10.92
N LEU A 206 -13.88 -5.74 10.37
CA LEU A 206 -15.24 -5.80 10.89
C LEU A 206 -15.26 -6.62 12.18
N THR A 207 -16.14 -6.25 13.11
CA THR A 207 -16.32 -6.97 14.38
C THR A 207 -17.02 -8.33 14.21
N LEU A 208 -17.54 -8.62 13.02
CA LEU A 208 -18.19 -9.88 12.70
C LEU A 208 -17.16 -11.03 12.68
N ALA A 209 -17.31 -11.96 13.61
CA ALA A 209 -16.63 -13.24 13.57
C ALA A 209 -17.53 -14.29 12.93
N TRP A 210 -17.01 -15.00 11.91
CA TRP A 210 -17.70 -16.12 11.27
C TRP A 210 -16.76 -17.33 11.18
N PRO A 211 -16.58 -18.09 12.28
CA PRO A 211 -15.61 -19.18 12.35
C PRO A 211 -15.87 -20.31 11.35
N ASP A 212 -17.14 -20.51 10.97
CA ASP A 212 -17.56 -21.56 10.02
C ASP A 212 -17.44 -21.14 8.55
N PHE A 213 -17.00 -19.92 8.26
CA PHE A 213 -16.79 -19.46 6.89
C PHE A 213 -15.58 -20.19 6.28
N ARG A 214 -15.84 -21.08 5.33
CA ARG A 214 -14.84 -21.92 4.63
C ARG A 214 -14.88 -21.66 3.14
#